data_AF-A0A2V9XAP0-F1
#
_entry.id   AF-A0A2V9XAP0-F1
#
_cell.length_a   1.000
_cell.length_b   1.000
_cell.length_c   1.000
_cell.angle_alpha   90.00
_cell.angle_beta   90.00
_cell.angle_gamma   90.00
#
_symmetry.space_group_name_H-M   'P 1'
#
loop_
_entity.id
_entity.type
_entity.pdbx_description
1 polymer ?
#
loop_
_entity_poly.entity_id
_entity_poly.type
_entity_poly.pdbx_seq_one_letter_code
_entity_poly.pdbx_strand_id
1 'polypeptide(L)' 'MPTHEEHILRILGEATDPLFPSEITDRLNREVGAGAAYTTTKIIWRLNGVDEEVAQMPDGRWILKRFMR' A
#
# COMPACT_ATOMS: atom_id res chain seq x y z
N MET A 1 -0.89 9.65 -15.42
CA MET A 1 -0.69 8.33 -14.77
C MET A 1 -0.93 8.53 -13.30
N PRO A 2 -1.56 7.58 -12.60
CA PRO A 2 -1.74 7.71 -11.17
C PRO A 2 -0.38 7.76 -10.47
N THR A 3 -0.31 8.46 -9.35
CA THR A 3 0.87 8.49 -8.49
C THR A 3 1.08 7.13 -7.82
N HIS A 4 2.28 6.91 -7.28
CA HIS A 4 2.56 5.68 -6.53
C HIS A 4 1.64 5.56 -5.30
N GLU A 5 1.35 6.68 -4.66
CA GLU A 5 0.40 6.81 -3.54
C GLU A 5 -1.01 6.40 -3.95
N GLU A 6 -1.52 6.89 -5.08
CA GLU A 6 -2.86 6.52 -5.57
C GLU A 6 -2.97 5.02 -5.87
N HIS A 7 -1.93 4.39 -6.41
CA HIS A 7 -1.91 2.94 -6.59
C HIS A 7 -1.91 2.17 -5.27
N ILE A 8 -1.13 2.61 -4.27
CA ILE A 8 -1.12 2.00 -2.94
C ILE A 8 -2.52 2.07 -2.31
N LEU A 9 -3.16 3.25 -2.36
CA LEU A 9 -4.49 3.47 -1.82
C LEU A 9 -5.55 2.64 -2.55
N ARG A 10 -5.43 2.49 -3.87
CA ARG A 10 -6.31 1.60 -4.65
C ARG A 10 -6.15 0.15 -4.23
N ILE A 11 -4.92 -0.36 -4.11
CA ILE A 11 -4.66 -1.74 -3.66
C ILE A 11 -5.26 -2.01 -2.27
N LEU A 12 -5.09 -1.07 -1.33
CA LEU A 12 -5.68 -1.17 -0.01
C LEU A 12 -7.22 -1.03 -0.04
N GLY A 13 -7.76 -0.25 -0.97
CA GLY A 13 -9.19 -0.07 -1.18
C GLY A 13 -9.89 -1.28 -1.79
N GLU A 14 -9.17 -2.07 -2.59
CA GLU A 14 -9.65 -3.32 -3.20
C GLU A 14 -9.44 -4.55 -2.28
N ALA A 15 -8.65 -4.41 -1.23
CA ALA A 15 -8.39 -5.50 -0.28
C ALA A 15 -9.51 -5.65 0.75
N THR A 16 -9.95 -6.89 0.99
CA THR A 16 -10.90 -7.22 2.07
C THR A 16 -10.26 -7.20 3.45
N ASP A 17 -8.94 -7.43 3.52
CA ASP A 17 -8.18 -7.57 4.74
C ASP A 17 -6.99 -6.58 4.75
N PRO A 18 -6.49 -6.19 5.94
CA PRO A 18 -5.22 -5.47 6.04
C PRO A 18 -4.10 -6.24 5.33
N LEU A 19 -3.19 -5.52 4.66
CA LEU A 19 -2.10 -6.11 3.87
C LEU A 19 -0.73 -5.81 4.47
N PHE A 20 0.19 -6.76 4.40
CA PHE A 20 1.59 -6.50 4.68
C PHE A 20 2.21 -5.61 3.59
N PRO A 21 3.24 -4.81 3.94
CA PRO A 21 3.99 -4.03 2.95
C PRO A 21 4.56 -4.87 1.80
N SER A 22 4.94 -6.13 2.04
CA SER A 22 5.39 -7.07 1.00
C SER A 22 4.27 -7.41 0.01
N GLU A 23 3.04 -7.62 0.48
CA GLU A 23 1.90 -7.92 -0.40
C GLU A 23 1.52 -6.73 -1.27
N ILE A 24 1.58 -5.52 -0.71
CA ILE A 24 1.39 -4.26 -1.46
C ILE A 24 2.49 -4.12 -2.51
N THR A 25 3.74 -4.41 -2.15
CA THR A 25 4.90 -4.36 -3.06
C THR A 25 4.73 -5.33 -4.23
N ASP A 26 4.32 -6.57 -3.96
CA ASP A 26 4.13 -7.59 -4.98
C ASP A 26 3.00 -7.23 -5.95
N ARG A 27 1.88 -6.70 -5.42
CA ARG A 27 0.75 -6.23 -6.25
C ARG A 27 1.18 -5.07 -7.14
N LEU A 28 1.89 -4.07 -6.61
CA LEU A 28 2.42 -2.96 -7.39
C LEU A 28 3.39 -3.42 -8.48
N ASN A 29 4.34 -4.30 -8.14
CA ASN A 29 5.32 -4.81 -9.10
C ASN A 29 4.65 -5.58 -10.26
N ARG A 30 3.53 -6.24 -10.01
CA ARG A 30 2.74 -6.90 -11.08
C ARG A 30 2.05 -5.90 -12.01
N GLU A 31 1.59 -4.76 -11.50
CA GLU A 31 0.88 -3.75 -12.29
C GLU A 31 1.82 -2.87 -13.14
N VAL A 32 2.98 -2.50 -12.59
CA VAL A 32 3.90 -1.54 -13.23
C VAL A 32 4.89 -2.24 -14.19
N GLY A 33 4.96 -3.57 -14.14
CA GLY A 33 5.86 -4.37 -14.97
C GLY A 33 7.34 -4.17 -14.62
N ALA A 34 8.23 -4.81 -15.39
CA ALA A 34 9.68 -4.90 -15.11
C ALA A 34 10.45 -3.55 -15.11
N GLY A 35 9.78 -2.42 -15.38
CA GLY A 35 10.41 -1.11 -15.54
C GLY A 35 10.72 -0.37 -14.23
N ALA A 36 10.05 -0.71 -13.12
CA ALA A 36 10.26 -0.04 -11.84
C ALA A 36 9.94 -0.98 -10.65
N ALA A 37 10.94 -1.73 -10.20
CA ALA A 37 10.81 -2.57 -9.02
C ALA A 37 10.64 -1.71 -7.75
N TYR A 38 9.47 -1.78 -7.13
CA TYR A 38 9.27 -1.29 -5.77
C TYR A 38 9.94 -2.23 -4.79
N THR A 39 10.53 -1.62 -3.77
CA THR A 39 11.03 -2.33 -2.58
C THR A 39 10.07 -2.08 -1.42
N THR A 40 10.00 -3.04 -0.50
CA THR A 40 9.19 -2.93 0.71
C THR A 40 9.50 -1.64 1.49
N THR A 41 10.77 -1.25 1.59
CA THR A 41 11.20 -0.01 2.26
C THR A 41 10.60 1.24 1.59
N LYS A 42 10.57 1.27 0.26
CA LYS A 42 9.97 2.37 -0.50
C LYS A 42 8.46 2.43 -0.28
N ILE A 43 7.80 1.27 -0.19
CA ILE A 43 6.36 1.20 0.11
C ILE A 43 6.05 1.69 1.52
N ILE A 44 6.83 1.28 2.53
CA ILE A 44 6.67 1.79 3.90
C ILE A 44 6.83 3.31 3.95
N TRP A 45 7.85 3.85 3.28
CA TRP A 45 8.04 5.31 3.21
C TRP A 45 6.85 6.03 2.59
N ARG A 46 6.25 5.46 1.53
CA ARG A 46 5.06 6.03 0.88
C ARG A 46 3.81 5.91 1.75
N LEU A 47 3.60 4.78 2.41
CA LEU A 47 2.49 4.57 3.36
C LEU A 47 2.54 5.58 4.51
N ASN A 48 3.73 5.86 5.04
CA ASN A 48 3.93 6.91 6.04
C ASN A 48 3.64 8.33 5.50
N GLY A 49 3.73 8.55 4.19
CA GLY A 49 3.42 9.83 3.55
C GLY A 49 1.93 10.04 3.27
N VAL A 50 1.10 9.01 3.42
CA VAL A 50 -0.37 9.07 3.30
C VAL A 50 -1.05 8.64 4.61
N ASP A 51 -0.40 8.93 5.73
CA ASP A 51 -0.82 8.55 7.07
C ASP A 51 -2.20 9.08 7.44
N GLU A 52 -2.70 10.15 6.81
CA GLU A 52 -4.08 10.62 6.96
C GLU A 52 -5.12 9.58 6.47
N GLU A 53 -4.79 8.76 5.47
CA GLU A 53 -5.70 7.80 4.84
C GLU A 53 -5.52 6.36 5.32
N VAL A 54 -4.30 5.98 5.70
CA VAL A 54 -3.95 4.60 6.09
C VAL A 54 -3.68 4.49 7.59
N ALA A 55 -3.78 3.28 8.12
CA ALA A 55 -3.35 2.95 9.47
C ALA A 55 -2.54 1.66 9.45
N GLN A 56 -1.52 1.61 10.32
CA GLN A 56 -0.76 0.40 10.59
C GLN A 56 -1.37 -0.35 11.77
N MET A 57 -1.67 -1.62 11.55
CA MET A 57 -2.11 -2.58 12.56
C MET A 57 -0.93 -3.02 13.44
N PRO A 58 -1.17 -3.47 14.68
CA PRO A 58 -0.10 -3.92 15.59
C PRO A 58 0.77 -5.06 15.04
N ASP A 59 0.23 -5.87 14.13
CA ASP A 59 0.95 -6.96 13.46
C ASP A 59 1.75 -6.50 12.23
N GLY A 60 1.76 -5.21 11.92
CA GLY A 60 2.51 -4.62 10.82
C GLY A 60 1.76 -4.54 9.49
N ARG A 61 0.50 -5.03 9.41
CA ARG A 61 -0.35 -4.87 8.24
C ARG A 61 -0.92 -3.46 8.14
N TRP A 62 -1.33 -3.06 6.95
CA TRP A 62 -1.87 -1.74 6.64
C TRP A 62 -3.28 -1.84 6.08
N ILE A 63 -4.13 -0.91 6.48
CA ILE A 63 -5.53 -0.81 6.04
C ILE A 63 -5.91 0.66 5.82
N LEU A 64 -6.91 0.93 4.98
CA LEU A 64 -7.50 2.26 4.92
C LEU A 64 -8.30 2.57 6.20
N LYS A 65 -8.07 3.73 6.79
CA LYS A 65 -8.79 4.21 7.99
C LYS A 65 -10.31 4.24 7.80
N ARG A 66 -10.79 4.44 6.57
CA ARG A 66 -12.24 4.42 6.26
C ARG A 66 -12.91 3.06 6.54
N PHE A 67 -12.14 1.97 6.56
CA PHE A 67 -12.64 0.63 6.88
C PHE A 67 -12.55 0.29 8.37
N MET A 68 -11.96 1.17 9.18
CA MET A 68 -11.87 1.02 10.64
C MET A 68 -13.00 1.74 11.39
N ARG A 69 -13.96 2.32 10.67
CA ARG A 69 -15.09 3.07 11.21
C ARG A 69 -16.32 2.19 11.37
#